data_AF-A0A8T2ZXL7-F1
#
_entry.id   AF-A0A8T2ZXL7-F1
#
_cell.length_a   1.000
_cell.length_b   1.000
_cell.length_c   1.000
_cell.angle_alpha   90.00
_cell.angle_beta   90.00
_cell.angle_gamma   90.00
#
_symmetry.space_group_name_H-M   'P 1'
#
loop_
_entity.id
_entity.type
_entity.pdbx_description
1 polymer ?
#
loop_
_entity_poly.entity_id
_entity_poly.type
_entity_poly.pdbx_seq_one_letter_code
_entity_poly.pdbx_strand_id
1 'polypeptide(L)'
;MILLQSQSRFLLQTLLNRVQNLEKAVELDYHWVEFNDVRYHILVSTKNPNVLLLSVSLPTPPPEAVFMGGLPVGAIEAIKAAYGVVVHILDPPRDGFNLTLKLNLAKLPPDEEHRYALLVKIASVREVVLGAPLRVVLKHLASRTVVPDVDRVLALVHRPKESFFLVSQPDKVTVVFPMRFKDSIDTAFATSFLQEFVEARRAAGLNNAPPCLWSPTPPRELNEAPAEALSANAGFVSFVIFPRHVEGKKLDRTVWNLSTFHAYVSYHVKCSEGFMHTRMRRRVESLIQALDRAKPGGEEKKKSPNSRSFKRLDLYGIVMVLEFCFNIHASKTSACQLCNLLSLDCSHIGAFSKDTNLAFKLVLKNCISNFKEGFMFLNLDGLEGRTATFDMHNAYDKAFAWETDLSANKVAIDLVLARIKKWKDVFSVAMAAAGVLEDSLPIPE
;
A
#
# COMPACT_ATOMS: atom_id res chain seq x y z
N MET A 1 6.23 -4.81 -8.56
CA MET A 1 5.94 -3.76 -9.55
C MET A 1 5.88 -2.44 -8.79
N ILE A 2 6.65 -1.41 -9.14
CA ILE A 2 6.70 -0.18 -8.33
C ILE A 2 5.60 0.80 -8.74
N LEU A 3 5.40 1.03 -10.04
CA LEU A 3 4.34 1.89 -10.58
C LEU A 3 3.24 1.04 -11.24
N LEU A 4 2.00 1.48 -11.10
CA LEU A 4 0.84 0.85 -11.74
C LEU A 4 0.83 1.16 -13.24
N GLN A 5 0.50 0.15 -14.05
CA GLN A 5 0.35 0.28 -15.50
C GLN A 5 -1.07 0.74 -15.85
N SER A 6 -1.22 1.53 -16.92
CA SER A 6 -2.52 2.09 -17.29
C SER A 6 -3.40 1.13 -18.07
N GLN A 7 -2.78 0.29 -18.89
CA GLN A 7 -3.48 -0.72 -19.65
C GLN A 7 -3.93 -1.88 -18.76
N SER A 8 -5.18 -2.28 -18.91
CA SER A 8 -5.68 -3.51 -18.32
C SER A 8 -5.05 -4.71 -19.02
N ARG A 9 -4.25 -5.49 -18.28
CA ARG A 9 -3.56 -6.67 -18.84
C ARG A 9 -4.54 -7.71 -19.35
N PHE A 10 -5.65 -7.91 -18.64
CA PHE A 10 -6.68 -8.86 -19.03
C PHE A 10 -7.39 -8.42 -20.31
N LEU A 11 -7.81 -7.14 -20.39
CA LEU A 11 -8.43 -6.58 -21.59
C LEU A 11 -7.47 -6.66 -22.79
N LEU A 12 -6.21 -6.27 -22.61
CA LEU A 12 -5.21 -6.32 -23.68
C LEU A 12 -5.00 -7.76 -24.18
N GLN A 13 -4.86 -8.72 -23.27
CA GLN A 13 -4.69 -10.12 -23.65
C GLN A 13 -5.92 -10.66 -24.39
N THR A 14 -7.13 -10.34 -23.92
CA THR A 14 -8.37 -10.72 -24.60
C THR A 14 -8.45 -10.13 -26.00
N LEU A 15 -8.09 -8.86 -26.17
CA LEU A 15 -8.06 -8.20 -27.48
C LEU A 15 -7.03 -8.83 -28.41
N LEU A 16 -5.80 -9.08 -27.94
CA LEU A 16 -4.73 -9.70 -28.72
C LEU A 16 -5.13 -11.12 -29.16
N ASN A 17 -5.60 -11.93 -28.21
CA ASN A 17 -6.08 -13.28 -28.49
C ASN A 17 -7.22 -13.25 -29.50
N ARG A 18 -8.13 -12.28 -29.39
CA ARG A 18 -9.26 -12.16 -30.33
C ARG A 18 -8.77 -11.82 -31.74
N VAL A 19 -7.90 -10.83 -31.88
CA VAL A 19 -7.37 -10.40 -33.18
C VAL A 19 -6.60 -11.54 -33.86
N GLN A 20 -5.81 -12.31 -33.10
CA GLN A 20 -5.07 -13.46 -33.63
C GLN A 20 -5.97 -14.64 -34.05
N ASN A 21 -7.18 -14.74 -33.51
CA ASN A 21 -8.07 -15.89 -33.72
C ASN A 21 -9.44 -15.49 -34.30
N LEU A 22 -9.48 -14.42 -35.11
CA LEU A 22 -10.72 -13.91 -35.72
C LEU A 22 -11.47 -15.00 -36.51
N GLU A 23 -10.74 -15.84 -37.25
CA GLU A 23 -11.30 -16.90 -38.10
C GLU A 23 -11.98 -18.02 -37.32
N LYS A 24 -11.55 -18.27 -36.06
CA LYS A 24 -12.16 -19.31 -35.21
C LYS A 24 -13.55 -18.93 -34.72
N ALA A 25 -13.93 -17.66 -34.86
CA ALA A 25 -15.25 -17.12 -34.55
C ALA A 25 -15.82 -17.55 -33.17
N VAL A 26 -14.98 -17.65 -32.14
CA VAL A 26 -15.38 -18.07 -30.79
C VAL A 26 -16.22 -16.98 -30.11
N GLU A 27 -17.29 -17.36 -29.41
CA GLU A 27 -18.07 -16.43 -28.58
C GLU A 27 -17.30 -16.07 -27.30
N LEU A 28 -17.36 -14.79 -26.92
CA LEU A 28 -16.76 -14.31 -25.68
C LEU A 28 -17.84 -13.62 -24.85
N ASP A 29 -17.92 -13.99 -23.58
CA ASP A 29 -18.73 -13.32 -22.56
C ASP A 29 -17.92 -13.27 -21.26
N TYR A 30 -17.26 -12.14 -21.02
CA TYR A 30 -16.38 -11.98 -19.86
C TYR A 30 -16.79 -10.79 -19.01
N HIS A 31 -16.95 -11.04 -17.72
CA HIS A 31 -17.19 -10.03 -16.69
C HIS A 31 -16.02 -10.00 -15.71
N TRP A 32 -15.52 -8.81 -15.39
CA TRP A 32 -14.52 -8.65 -14.35
C TRP A 32 -14.55 -7.25 -13.76
N VAL A 33 -13.82 -7.09 -12.66
CA VAL A 33 -13.68 -5.83 -11.92
C VAL A 33 -12.20 -5.45 -11.89
N GLU A 34 -11.93 -4.15 -11.98
CA GLU A 34 -10.60 -3.57 -11.90
C GLU A 34 -10.53 -2.54 -10.76
N PHE A 35 -9.34 -1.96 -10.54
CA PHE A 35 -9.15 -0.92 -9.53
C PHE A 35 -10.21 0.19 -9.64
N ASN A 36 -10.58 0.73 -8.47
CA ASN A 36 -11.58 1.78 -8.31
C ASN A 36 -13.02 1.33 -8.62
N ASP A 37 -13.30 0.02 -8.51
CA ASP A 37 -14.63 -0.58 -8.77
C ASP A 37 -15.15 -0.30 -10.19
N VAL A 38 -14.22 -0.20 -11.15
CA VAL A 38 -14.58 -0.16 -12.57
C VAL A 38 -14.84 -1.58 -13.03
N ARG A 39 -16.00 -1.80 -13.65
CA ARG A 39 -16.42 -3.13 -14.09
C ARG A 39 -16.50 -3.16 -15.60
N TYR A 40 -16.11 -4.27 -16.18
CA TYR A 40 -16.12 -4.47 -17.61
C TYR A 40 -16.97 -5.68 -17.98
N HIS A 41 -17.61 -5.56 -19.13
CA HIS A 41 -18.23 -6.67 -19.82
C HIS A 41 -17.79 -6.68 -21.28
N ILE A 42 -17.11 -7.74 -21.70
CA ILE A 42 -16.83 -8.01 -23.11
C ILE A 42 -17.84 -9.00 -23.63
N LEU A 43 -18.44 -8.66 -24.78
CA LEU A 43 -19.29 -9.57 -25.53
C LEU A 43 -18.88 -9.63 -27.00
N VAL A 44 -18.73 -10.84 -27.51
CA VAL A 44 -18.46 -11.14 -28.92
C VAL A 44 -19.36 -12.29 -29.35
N SER A 45 -20.10 -12.11 -30.44
CA SER A 45 -20.98 -13.15 -31.02
C SER A 45 -20.35 -13.80 -32.24
N THR A 46 -20.63 -15.09 -32.42
CA THR A 46 -20.30 -15.86 -33.64
C THR A 46 -20.87 -15.22 -34.91
N LYS A 47 -22.02 -14.55 -34.82
CA LYS A 47 -22.69 -13.92 -35.97
C LYS A 47 -21.89 -12.77 -36.58
N ASN A 48 -21.13 -12.05 -35.77
CA ASN A 48 -20.36 -10.88 -36.19
C ASN A 48 -18.97 -10.91 -35.52
N PRO A 49 -18.05 -11.78 -35.95
CA PRO A 49 -16.81 -12.03 -35.25
C PRO A 49 -15.85 -10.82 -35.24
N ASN A 50 -16.01 -9.91 -36.19
CA ASN A 50 -15.26 -8.66 -36.31
C ASN A 50 -15.74 -7.56 -35.35
N VAL A 51 -16.84 -7.79 -34.63
CA VAL A 51 -17.41 -6.80 -33.71
C VAL A 51 -17.21 -7.27 -32.27
N LEU A 52 -16.60 -6.42 -31.46
CA LEU A 52 -16.47 -6.62 -30.02
C LEU A 52 -17.21 -5.51 -29.29
N LEU A 53 -18.08 -5.89 -28.35
CA LEU A 53 -18.74 -4.94 -27.45
C LEU A 53 -17.96 -4.90 -26.14
N LEU A 54 -17.46 -3.71 -25.79
CA LEU A 54 -16.82 -3.43 -24.51
C LEU A 54 -17.72 -2.49 -23.72
N SER A 55 -18.39 -3.03 -22.71
CA SER A 55 -19.26 -2.26 -21.81
C SER A 55 -18.51 -1.94 -20.53
N VAL A 56 -18.63 -0.71 -20.04
CA VAL A 56 -17.92 -0.21 -18.86
C VAL A 56 -18.95 0.33 -17.88
N SER A 57 -18.89 -0.13 -16.64
CA SER A 57 -19.61 0.43 -15.50
C SER A 57 -18.62 1.13 -14.58
N LEU A 58 -18.95 2.36 -14.21
CA LEU A 58 -18.15 3.22 -13.37
C LEU A 58 -18.66 3.17 -11.92
N PRO A 59 -17.80 3.42 -10.93
CA PRO A 59 -18.24 3.53 -9.55
C PRO A 59 -19.30 4.62 -9.40
N THR A 60 -20.22 4.44 -8.45
CA THR A 60 -21.20 5.48 -8.11
C THR A 60 -20.47 6.76 -7.71
N PRO A 61 -20.72 7.89 -8.41
CA PRO A 61 -20.10 9.15 -8.06
C PRO A 61 -20.62 9.62 -6.70
N PRO A 62 -19.77 10.21 -5.85
CA PRO A 62 -20.22 10.96 -4.70
C PRO A 62 -20.95 12.25 -5.15
N PRO A 63 -21.78 12.86 -4.29
CA PRO A 63 -22.65 13.98 -4.66
C PRO A 63 -21.93 15.18 -5.27
N GLU A 64 -20.70 15.45 -4.84
CA GLU A 64 -19.88 16.56 -5.32
C GLU A 64 -19.26 16.34 -6.72
N ALA A 65 -19.24 15.10 -7.23
CA ALA A 65 -18.63 14.79 -8.52
C ALA A 65 -19.66 14.86 -9.67
N VAL A 66 -19.33 15.63 -10.71
CA VAL A 66 -20.26 15.89 -11.82
C VAL A 66 -20.17 14.80 -12.88
N PHE A 67 -21.26 14.03 -13.02
CA PHE A 67 -21.45 13.05 -14.08
C PHE A 67 -22.63 13.48 -14.96
N MET A 68 -22.40 13.59 -16.27
CA MET A 68 -23.42 13.93 -17.27
C MET A 68 -23.74 12.68 -18.09
N GLY A 69 -25.01 12.26 -18.12
CA GLY A 69 -25.41 11.04 -18.82
C GLY A 69 -24.73 9.77 -18.29
N GLY A 70 -24.36 9.76 -17.00
CA GLY A 70 -23.67 8.63 -16.37
C GLY A 70 -22.16 8.58 -16.61
N LEU A 71 -21.56 9.59 -17.23
CA LEU A 71 -20.11 9.67 -17.51
C LEU A 71 -19.48 10.96 -16.99
N PRO A 72 -18.18 10.97 -16.66
CA PRO A 72 -17.49 12.19 -16.28
C PRO A 72 -17.36 13.15 -17.47
N VAL A 73 -17.32 14.44 -17.18
CA VAL A 73 -17.22 15.51 -18.19
C VAL A 73 -16.01 15.29 -19.10
N GLY A 74 -16.21 15.44 -20.42
CA GLY A 74 -15.17 15.28 -21.44
C GLY A 74 -14.88 13.83 -21.86
N ALA A 75 -15.54 12.83 -21.26
CA ALA A 75 -15.26 11.42 -21.55
C ALA A 75 -15.60 11.03 -22.99
N ILE A 76 -16.76 11.48 -23.52
CA ILE A 76 -17.20 11.16 -24.87
C ILE A 76 -16.23 11.75 -25.91
N GLU A 77 -15.82 12.99 -25.73
CA GLU A 77 -14.84 13.69 -26.57
C GLU A 77 -13.48 12.98 -26.51
N ALA A 78 -13.04 12.57 -25.32
CA ALA A 78 -11.79 11.85 -25.12
C ALA A 78 -11.81 10.48 -25.84
N ILE A 79 -12.91 9.73 -25.75
CA ILE A 79 -13.08 8.45 -26.47
C ILE A 79 -13.06 8.67 -27.98
N LYS A 80 -13.81 9.65 -28.49
CA LYS A 80 -13.85 9.96 -29.93
C LYS A 80 -12.46 10.34 -30.45
N ALA A 81 -11.73 11.18 -29.71
CA ALA A 81 -10.37 11.58 -30.06
C ALA A 81 -9.38 10.40 -29.99
N ALA A 82 -9.51 9.51 -29.01
CA ALA A 82 -8.59 8.39 -28.81
C ALA A 82 -8.85 7.21 -29.77
N TYR A 83 -10.10 6.93 -30.10
CA TYR A 83 -10.52 5.67 -30.70
C TYR A 83 -11.51 5.80 -31.88
N GLY A 84 -11.92 7.01 -32.27
CA GLY A 84 -13.06 7.22 -33.17
C GLY A 84 -12.99 6.53 -34.54
N VAL A 85 -11.79 6.13 -34.99
CA VAL A 85 -11.62 5.36 -36.24
C VAL A 85 -12.17 3.93 -36.12
N VAL A 86 -12.01 3.31 -34.95
CA VAL A 86 -12.29 1.89 -34.71
C VAL A 86 -13.43 1.63 -33.74
N VAL A 87 -13.83 2.64 -32.96
CA VAL A 87 -14.86 2.55 -31.93
C VAL A 87 -16.07 3.39 -32.32
N HIS A 88 -17.25 2.77 -32.20
CA HIS A 88 -18.54 3.45 -32.20
C HIS A 88 -19.15 3.39 -30.79
N ILE A 89 -19.53 4.52 -30.21
CA ILE A 89 -20.21 4.57 -28.91
C ILE A 89 -21.69 4.22 -29.14
N LEU A 90 -22.22 3.25 -28.40
CA LEU A 90 -23.66 2.95 -28.42
C LEU A 90 -24.39 3.90 -27.48
N ASP A 91 -25.48 4.49 -27.99
CA ASP A 91 -26.37 5.38 -27.26
C ASP A 91 -27.83 4.97 -27.56
N PRO A 92 -28.60 4.48 -26.56
CA PRO A 92 -28.20 4.30 -25.16
C PRO A 92 -27.13 3.19 -24.98
N PRO A 93 -26.34 3.23 -23.90
CA PRO A 93 -25.47 2.11 -23.52
C PRO A 93 -26.32 0.87 -23.17
N ARG A 94 -25.69 -0.31 -23.12
CA ARG A 94 -26.36 -1.53 -22.68
C ARG A 94 -26.81 -1.42 -21.22
N ASP A 95 -27.92 -2.07 -20.90
CA ASP A 95 -28.51 -2.08 -19.57
C ASP A 95 -27.49 -2.44 -18.49
N GLY A 96 -27.44 -1.63 -17.43
CA GLY A 96 -26.51 -1.81 -16.31
C GLY A 96 -25.10 -1.24 -16.53
N PHE A 97 -24.83 -0.58 -17.66
CA PHE A 97 -23.52 0.02 -17.95
C PHE A 97 -23.63 1.53 -18.21
N ASN A 98 -22.56 2.26 -17.86
CA ASN A 98 -22.44 3.70 -18.12
C ASN A 98 -21.98 3.99 -19.55
N LEU A 99 -21.26 3.05 -20.17
CA LEU A 99 -20.69 3.18 -21.50
C LEU A 99 -20.73 1.84 -22.21
N THR A 100 -21.04 1.82 -23.50
CA THR A 100 -20.80 0.66 -24.36
C THR A 100 -20.10 1.08 -25.64
N LEU A 101 -18.92 0.50 -25.87
CA LEU A 101 -18.10 0.72 -27.05
C LEU A 101 -18.24 -0.48 -27.99
N LYS A 102 -18.66 -0.22 -29.22
CA LYS A 102 -18.66 -1.19 -30.32
C LYS A 102 -17.37 -1.04 -31.12
N LEU A 103 -16.44 -1.97 -30.91
CA LEU A 103 -15.16 -2.02 -31.60
C LEU A 103 -15.34 -2.79 -32.91
N ASN A 104 -14.88 -2.19 -34.01
CA ASN A 104 -14.77 -2.86 -35.31
C ASN A 104 -13.32 -3.30 -35.54
N LEU A 105 -13.06 -4.58 -35.34
CA LEU A 105 -11.72 -5.17 -35.45
C LEU A 105 -11.21 -5.17 -36.90
N ALA A 106 -12.09 -5.12 -37.90
CA ALA A 106 -11.70 -5.02 -39.30
C ALA A 106 -11.14 -3.63 -39.68
N LYS A 107 -11.37 -2.61 -38.85
CA LYS A 107 -10.81 -1.26 -39.03
C LYS A 107 -9.48 -1.05 -38.31
N LEU A 108 -8.95 -2.08 -37.65
CA LEU A 108 -7.63 -1.98 -37.03
C LEU A 108 -6.54 -1.78 -38.10
N PRO A 109 -5.47 -1.03 -37.79
CA PRO A 109 -4.35 -0.89 -38.71
C PRO A 109 -3.79 -2.26 -39.14
N PRO A 110 -3.37 -2.41 -40.41
CA PRO A 110 -2.74 -3.65 -40.87
C PRO A 110 -1.34 -3.83 -40.30
N ASP A 111 -0.64 -2.72 -40.04
CA ASP A 111 0.69 -2.71 -39.43
C ASP A 111 0.65 -3.20 -37.97
N GLU A 112 1.52 -4.14 -37.63
CA GLU A 112 1.49 -4.82 -36.34
C GLU A 112 1.80 -3.90 -35.16
N GLU A 113 2.76 -2.99 -35.32
CA GLU A 113 3.18 -2.06 -34.27
C GLU A 113 2.09 -1.04 -33.97
N HIS A 114 1.52 -0.42 -35.01
CA HIS A 114 0.42 0.53 -34.87
C HIS A 114 -0.85 -0.14 -34.35
N ARG A 115 -1.13 -1.38 -34.80
CA ARG A 115 -2.24 -2.19 -34.28
C ARG A 115 -2.05 -2.47 -32.79
N TYR A 116 -0.88 -2.94 -32.38
CA TYR A 116 -0.58 -3.21 -30.98
C TYR A 116 -0.71 -1.95 -30.13
N ALA A 117 -0.15 -0.82 -30.57
CA ALA A 117 -0.25 0.46 -29.87
C ALA A 117 -1.70 0.91 -29.69
N LEU A 118 -2.56 0.72 -30.70
CA LEU A 118 -3.98 1.02 -30.61
C LEU A 118 -4.70 0.07 -29.63
N LEU A 119 -4.39 -1.23 -29.65
CA LEU A 119 -4.95 -2.19 -28.70
C LEU A 119 -4.56 -1.86 -27.25
N VAL A 120 -3.30 -1.44 -27.02
CA VAL A 120 -2.85 -0.94 -25.70
C VAL A 120 -3.67 0.28 -25.28
N LYS A 121 -3.86 1.26 -26.19
CA LYS A 121 -4.68 2.44 -25.89
C LYS A 121 -6.12 2.06 -25.54
N ILE A 122 -6.74 1.12 -26.28
CA ILE A 122 -8.09 0.61 -25.98
C ILE A 122 -8.10 -0.08 -24.62
N ALA A 123 -7.07 -0.87 -24.31
CA ALA A 123 -6.94 -1.53 -23.02
C ALA A 123 -6.75 -0.54 -21.84
N SER A 124 -6.39 0.71 -22.12
CA SER A 124 -6.34 1.82 -21.16
C SER A 124 -7.64 2.65 -21.12
N VAL A 125 -8.79 2.12 -21.54
CA VAL A 125 -10.06 2.88 -21.60
C VAL A 125 -10.43 3.55 -20.28
N ARG A 126 -10.15 2.94 -19.13
CA ARG A 126 -10.37 3.54 -17.81
C ARG A 126 -9.59 4.84 -17.62
N GLU A 127 -8.33 4.88 -18.05
CA GLU A 127 -7.51 6.11 -18.01
C GLU A 127 -8.14 7.21 -18.87
N VAL A 128 -8.66 6.85 -20.05
CA VAL A 128 -9.28 7.82 -20.96
C VAL A 128 -10.58 8.37 -20.38
N VAL A 129 -11.45 7.50 -19.85
CA VAL A 129 -12.76 7.88 -19.32
C VAL A 129 -12.64 8.63 -18.00
N LEU A 130 -12.07 8.01 -16.96
CA LEU A 130 -12.00 8.63 -15.62
C LEU A 130 -10.98 9.78 -15.57
N GLY A 131 -9.95 9.75 -16.42
CA GLY A 131 -8.97 10.82 -16.52
C GLY A 131 -9.39 11.99 -17.41
N ALA A 132 -10.53 11.90 -18.11
CA ALA A 132 -11.01 12.95 -19.00
C ALA A 132 -11.14 14.34 -18.33
N PRO A 133 -11.84 14.49 -17.19
CA PRO A 133 -12.01 15.81 -16.57
C PRO A 133 -10.68 16.39 -16.10
N LEU A 134 -9.82 15.57 -15.48
CA LEU A 134 -8.47 15.98 -15.09
C LEU A 134 -7.64 16.42 -16.31
N ARG A 135 -7.73 15.69 -17.43
CA ARG A 135 -7.03 16.03 -18.67
C ARG A 135 -7.51 17.37 -19.24
N VAL A 136 -8.79 17.69 -19.16
CA VAL A 136 -9.33 19.00 -19.58
C VAL A 136 -8.74 20.13 -18.73
N VAL A 137 -8.73 19.99 -17.41
CA VAL A 137 -8.17 20.99 -16.49
C VAL A 137 -6.67 21.19 -16.73
N LEU A 138 -5.91 20.08 -16.83
CA LEU A 138 -4.47 20.16 -17.04
C LEU A 138 -4.07 20.66 -18.44
N LYS A 139 -4.91 20.49 -19.46
CA LYS A 139 -4.71 21.15 -20.77
C LYS A 139 -4.82 22.67 -20.66
N HIS A 140 -5.81 23.18 -19.92
CA HIS A 140 -5.95 24.62 -19.69
C HIS A 140 -4.77 25.18 -18.88
N LEU A 141 -4.27 24.42 -17.90
CA LEU A 141 -3.04 24.77 -17.18
C LEU A 141 -1.84 24.88 -18.13
N ALA A 142 -1.69 23.96 -19.10
CA ALA A 142 -0.60 24.01 -20.06
C ALA A 142 -0.64 25.28 -20.93
N SER A 143 -1.83 25.80 -21.23
CA SER A 143 -2.05 27.08 -21.92
C SER A 143 -2.11 28.29 -20.99
N ARG A 144 -1.86 28.12 -19.69
CA ARG A 144 -1.95 29.18 -18.65
C ARG A 144 -3.32 29.85 -18.57
N THR A 145 -4.35 29.05 -18.74
CA THR A 145 -5.76 29.44 -18.69
C THR A 145 -6.49 28.61 -17.64
N VAL A 146 -7.68 29.06 -17.24
CA VAL A 146 -8.59 28.29 -16.39
C VAL A 146 -9.76 27.82 -17.25
N VAL A 147 -10.33 26.67 -16.93
CA VAL A 147 -11.53 26.19 -17.61
C VAL A 147 -12.66 27.20 -17.38
N PRO A 148 -13.29 27.75 -18.44
CA PRO A 148 -14.44 28.63 -18.29
C PRO A 148 -15.63 27.91 -17.62
N ASP A 149 -16.41 28.63 -16.81
CA ASP A 149 -17.67 28.15 -16.22
C ASP A 149 -17.58 26.86 -15.38
N VAL A 150 -16.38 26.53 -14.87
CA VAL A 150 -16.18 25.44 -13.91
C VAL A 150 -15.84 26.04 -12.56
N ASP A 151 -16.45 25.50 -11.50
CA ASP A 151 -16.16 25.87 -10.12
C ASP A 151 -14.66 25.84 -9.84
N ARG A 152 -14.21 26.78 -9.00
CA ARG A 152 -12.79 26.88 -8.62
C ARG A 152 -12.27 25.57 -8.02
N VAL A 153 -13.14 24.84 -7.31
CA VAL A 153 -12.89 23.53 -6.74
C VAL A 153 -13.69 22.48 -7.51
N LEU A 154 -13.01 21.54 -8.15
CA LEU A 154 -13.64 20.43 -8.87
C LEU A 154 -13.35 19.11 -8.16
N ALA A 155 -14.40 18.37 -7.81
CA ALA A 155 -14.28 17.04 -7.23
C ALA A 155 -14.28 15.95 -8.31
N LEU A 156 -13.32 15.04 -8.24
CA LEU A 156 -13.15 13.93 -9.17
C LEU A 156 -13.22 12.59 -8.44
N VAL A 157 -13.97 11.65 -9.02
CA VAL A 157 -14.14 10.31 -8.48
C VAL A 157 -12.87 9.49 -8.68
N HIS A 158 -12.38 8.89 -7.59
CA HIS A 158 -11.35 7.86 -7.69
C HIS A 158 -11.74 6.55 -6.99
N ARG A 159 -12.69 6.53 -6.06
CA ARG A 159 -13.27 5.30 -5.48
C ARG A 159 -14.77 5.50 -5.25
N PRO A 160 -15.56 4.42 -5.07
CA PRO A 160 -16.95 4.57 -4.68
C PRO A 160 -17.09 5.48 -3.46
N LYS A 161 -17.91 6.53 -3.59
CA LYS A 161 -18.16 7.54 -2.54
C LYS A 161 -16.93 8.33 -2.08
N GLU A 162 -15.84 8.34 -2.85
CA GLU A 162 -14.63 9.09 -2.51
C GLU A 162 -14.14 9.94 -3.69
N SER A 163 -13.95 11.22 -3.40
CA SER A 163 -13.39 12.22 -4.30
C SER A 163 -11.98 12.64 -3.91
N PHE A 164 -11.22 13.04 -4.93
CA PHE A 164 -10.09 13.95 -4.77
C PHE A 164 -10.42 15.27 -5.46
N PHE A 165 -9.75 16.34 -5.05
CA PHE A 165 -10.14 17.70 -5.44
C PHE A 165 -9.07 18.38 -6.29
N LEU A 166 -9.53 19.21 -7.23
CA LEU A 166 -8.70 20.08 -8.05
C LEU A 166 -9.04 21.53 -7.74
N VAL A 167 -8.03 22.32 -7.41
CA VAL A 167 -8.15 23.77 -7.24
C VAL A 167 -7.38 24.44 -8.36
N SER A 168 -8.12 25.00 -9.31
CA SER A 168 -7.54 25.52 -10.55
C SER A 168 -7.15 27.00 -10.44
N GLN A 169 -5.98 27.34 -10.94
CA GLN A 169 -5.47 28.72 -11.10
C GLN A 169 -4.74 28.83 -12.43
N PRO A 170 -4.55 30.04 -12.99
CA PRO A 170 -3.90 30.20 -14.30
C PRO A 170 -2.50 29.58 -14.39
N ASP A 171 -1.69 29.73 -13.33
CA ASP A 171 -0.30 29.26 -13.33
C ASP A 171 -0.09 27.94 -12.58
N LYS A 172 -1.11 27.41 -11.90
CA LYS A 172 -1.01 26.14 -11.16
C LYS A 172 -2.36 25.46 -10.94
N VAL A 173 -2.33 24.15 -10.81
CA VAL A 173 -3.46 23.35 -10.31
C VAL A 173 -3.00 22.63 -9.05
N THR A 174 -3.70 22.85 -7.93
CA THR A 174 -3.47 22.09 -6.70
C THR A 174 -4.39 20.88 -6.69
N VAL A 175 -3.82 19.68 -6.53
CA VAL A 175 -4.56 18.42 -6.47
C VAL A 175 -4.50 17.91 -5.03
N VAL A 176 -5.65 17.74 -4.39
CA VAL A 176 -5.74 17.34 -2.97
C VAL A 176 -6.42 15.99 -2.84
N PHE A 177 -5.75 15.04 -2.19
CA PHE A 177 -6.24 13.70 -1.90
C PHE A 177 -6.53 13.55 -0.41
N PRO A 178 -7.80 13.46 0.02
CA PRO A 178 -8.15 12.98 1.34
C PRO A 178 -7.92 11.46 1.42
N MET A 179 -6.99 11.02 2.27
CA MET A 179 -6.55 9.63 2.32
C MET A 179 -7.35 8.83 3.37
N ARG A 180 -8.01 7.76 2.91
CA ARG A 180 -8.93 6.94 3.73
C ARG A 180 -8.58 5.46 3.69
N PHE A 181 -8.44 4.87 4.86
CA PHE A 181 -8.18 3.44 5.04
C PHE A 181 -9.17 2.84 6.03
N LYS A 182 -9.68 1.63 5.74
CA LYS A 182 -10.68 0.99 6.61
C LYS A 182 -10.06 0.40 7.87
N ASP A 183 -8.83 -0.09 7.75
CA ASP A 183 -8.09 -0.78 8.80
C ASP A 183 -7.16 0.20 9.53
N SER A 184 -7.09 0.11 10.86
CA SER A 184 -6.27 1.01 11.68
C SER A 184 -4.77 0.77 11.48
N ILE A 185 -4.35 -0.46 11.20
CA ILE A 185 -2.96 -0.82 10.86
C ILE A 185 -2.60 -0.22 9.50
N ASP A 186 -3.49 -0.35 8.50
CA ASP A 186 -3.30 0.30 7.19
C ASP A 186 -3.21 1.82 7.32
N THR A 187 -4.01 2.41 8.20
CA THR A 187 -4.00 3.85 8.47
C THR A 187 -2.65 4.30 9.03
N ALA A 188 -2.09 3.55 9.98
CA ALA A 188 -0.76 3.82 10.53
C ALA A 188 0.33 3.71 9.46
N PHE A 189 0.34 2.61 8.69
CA PHE A 189 1.30 2.44 7.58
C PHE A 189 1.17 3.53 6.53
N ALA A 190 -0.06 3.88 6.13
CA ALA A 190 -0.31 4.93 5.15
C ALA A 190 0.19 6.28 5.64
N THR A 191 -0.10 6.64 6.90
CA THR A 191 0.33 7.91 7.48
C THR A 191 1.85 8.04 7.46
N SER A 192 2.58 7.02 7.95
CA SER A 192 4.05 7.02 7.89
C SER A 192 4.58 7.06 6.45
N PHE A 193 3.98 6.27 5.54
CA PHE A 193 4.38 6.27 4.13
C PHE A 193 4.22 7.65 3.49
N LEU A 194 3.12 8.34 3.76
CA LEU A 194 2.81 9.64 3.16
C LEU A 194 3.71 10.77 3.70
N GLN A 195 4.02 10.75 4.99
CA GLN A 195 4.97 11.69 5.59
C GLN A 195 6.35 11.53 4.94
N GLU A 196 6.85 10.30 4.86
CA GLU A 196 8.13 9.98 4.22
C GLU A 196 8.14 10.27 2.73
N PHE A 197 7.02 10.05 2.04
CA PHE A 197 6.89 10.39 0.62
C PHE A 197 7.12 11.89 0.37
N VAL A 198 6.63 12.75 1.28
CA VAL A 198 6.83 14.21 1.22
C VAL A 198 8.25 14.59 1.61
N GLU A 199 8.85 13.93 2.59
CA GLU A 199 10.24 14.15 2.99
C GLU A 199 11.23 13.74 1.89
N ALA A 200 11.01 12.57 1.27
CA ALA A 200 11.82 12.05 0.17
C ALA A 200 11.87 13.02 -1.03
N ARG A 201 10.82 13.83 -1.24
CA ARG A 201 10.82 14.89 -2.27
C ARG A 201 11.91 15.94 -2.06
N ARG A 202 12.43 16.10 -0.83
CA ARG A 202 13.55 17.03 -0.53
C ARG A 202 14.91 16.51 -1.02
N ALA A 203 14.99 15.26 -1.49
CA ALA A 203 16.21 14.68 -2.01
C ALA A 203 16.75 15.44 -3.23
N ALA A 204 18.09 15.54 -3.30
CA ALA A 204 18.79 16.15 -4.42
C ALA A 204 18.44 15.39 -5.71
N GLY A 205 17.87 16.10 -6.69
CA GLY A 205 17.43 15.53 -7.98
C GLY A 205 15.92 15.58 -8.22
N LEU A 206 15.11 15.84 -7.18
CA LEU A 206 13.64 15.97 -7.31
C LEU A 206 13.16 17.43 -7.39
N ASN A 207 14.06 18.38 -7.63
CA ASN A 207 13.75 19.82 -7.70
C ASN A 207 12.70 20.16 -8.76
N ASN A 208 12.68 19.41 -9.87
CA ASN A 208 11.74 19.59 -10.97
C ASN A 208 10.43 18.80 -10.80
N ALA A 209 10.30 17.99 -9.75
CA ALA A 209 9.07 17.28 -9.44
C ALA A 209 8.02 18.25 -8.87
N PRO A 210 6.72 17.93 -9.00
CA PRO A 210 5.66 18.66 -8.33
C PRO A 210 5.93 18.81 -6.83
N PRO A 211 5.79 20.02 -6.26
CA PRO A 211 5.72 20.17 -4.81
C PRO A 211 4.60 19.29 -4.25
N CYS A 212 4.90 18.61 -3.16
CA CYS A 212 3.97 17.75 -2.44
C CYS A 212 3.97 18.15 -0.96
N LEU A 213 2.80 18.10 -0.32
CA LEU A 213 2.61 18.38 1.11
C LEU A 213 1.69 17.31 1.71
N TRP A 214 1.97 16.92 2.95
CA TRP A 214 1.04 16.15 3.78
C TRP A 214 0.57 17.01 4.95
N SER A 215 -0.71 16.94 5.27
CA SER A 215 -1.32 17.64 6.41
C SER A 215 -2.31 16.71 7.11
N PRO A 216 -2.39 16.72 8.45
CA PRO A 216 -3.43 15.99 9.18
C PRO A 216 -4.81 16.63 9.03
N THR A 217 -4.88 17.92 8.64
CA THR A 217 -6.13 18.68 8.51
C THR A 217 -6.38 19.11 7.06
N PRO A 218 -7.66 19.33 6.66
CA PRO A 218 -7.99 19.76 5.31
C PRO A 218 -7.30 21.08 4.94
N PRO A 219 -6.70 21.21 3.74
CA PRO A 219 -6.18 22.48 3.26
C PRO A 219 -7.28 23.54 3.14
N ARG A 220 -6.95 24.80 3.38
CA ARG A 220 -7.91 25.93 3.38
C ARG A 220 -8.59 26.12 2.02
N GLU A 221 -7.94 25.69 0.95
CA GLU A 221 -8.48 25.73 -0.40
C GLU A 221 -9.72 24.85 -0.58
N LEU A 222 -9.98 23.92 0.34
CA LEU A 222 -11.15 23.04 0.32
C LEU A 222 -12.24 23.45 1.30
N ASN A 223 -12.21 24.66 1.87
CA ASN A 223 -13.22 25.10 2.85
C ASN A 223 -14.66 25.08 2.31
N GLU A 224 -14.84 25.13 0.98
CA GLU A 224 -16.15 25.08 0.31
C GLU A 224 -16.64 23.64 0.04
N ALA A 225 -15.80 22.62 0.27
CA ALA A 225 -16.16 21.23 0.02
C ALA A 225 -17.00 20.63 1.18
N PRO A 226 -17.87 19.65 0.91
CA PRO A 226 -18.70 19.01 1.94
C PRO A 226 -17.87 18.38 3.06
N ALA A 227 -18.33 18.50 4.31
CA ALA A 227 -17.61 18.02 5.48
C ALA A 227 -17.33 16.51 5.43
N GLU A 228 -18.28 15.71 4.93
CA GLU A 228 -18.14 14.27 4.75
C GLU A 228 -17.01 13.95 3.76
N ALA A 229 -16.92 14.73 2.69
CA ALA A 229 -15.89 14.59 1.66
C ALA A 229 -14.49 15.05 2.14
N LEU A 230 -14.43 15.74 3.29
CA LEU A 230 -13.22 16.15 4.00
C LEU A 230 -12.90 15.29 5.23
N SER A 231 -13.62 14.21 5.49
CA SER A 231 -13.21 13.28 6.56
C SER A 231 -12.08 12.38 6.09
N ALA A 232 -10.87 12.45 6.66
CA ALA A 232 -9.73 11.61 6.28
C ALA A 232 -8.96 11.13 7.51
N ASN A 233 -8.70 9.82 7.61
CA ASN A 233 -8.01 9.23 8.76
C ASN A 233 -6.50 9.02 8.56
N ALA A 234 -6.00 9.12 7.33
CA ALA A 234 -4.56 9.12 7.02
C ALA A 234 -4.05 10.51 6.55
N GLY A 235 -4.83 11.56 6.81
CA GLY A 235 -4.53 12.95 6.43
C GLY A 235 -4.77 13.26 4.95
N PHE A 236 -4.22 14.38 4.51
CA PHE A 236 -4.39 14.95 3.18
C PHE A 236 -3.06 15.06 2.47
N VAL A 237 -3.02 14.68 1.20
CA VAL A 237 -1.84 14.86 0.35
C VAL A 237 -2.17 15.87 -0.74
N SER A 238 -1.35 16.90 -0.88
CA SER A 238 -1.54 17.95 -1.87
C SER A 238 -0.37 18.01 -2.84
N PHE A 239 -0.64 17.98 -4.15
CA PHE A 239 0.34 18.21 -5.21
C PHE A 239 0.09 19.54 -5.90
N VAL A 240 1.15 20.32 -6.13
CA VAL A 240 1.07 21.54 -6.93
C VAL A 240 1.60 21.29 -8.34
N ILE A 241 0.71 21.31 -9.31
CA ILE A 241 1.03 21.08 -10.72
C ILE A 241 1.23 22.42 -11.41
N PHE A 242 2.39 22.61 -12.06
CA PHE A 242 2.72 23.78 -12.87
C PHE A 242 2.70 23.40 -14.36
N PRO A 243 2.64 24.37 -15.30
CA PRO A 243 2.63 24.10 -16.74
C PRO A 243 3.76 23.15 -17.20
N ARG A 244 4.98 23.33 -16.66
CA ARG A 244 6.14 22.47 -16.94
C ARG A 244 5.94 20.96 -16.65
N HIS A 245 4.96 20.59 -15.81
CA HIS A 245 4.63 19.21 -15.47
C HIS A 245 3.63 18.58 -16.46
N VAL A 246 2.97 19.38 -17.30
CA VAL A 246 1.89 18.95 -18.20
C VAL A 246 2.15 19.31 -19.67
N GLU A 247 3.20 20.07 -19.97
CA GLU A 247 3.60 20.42 -21.34
C GLU A 247 3.92 19.17 -22.21
N GLY A 248 3.43 19.21 -23.45
CA GLY A 248 3.71 18.22 -24.49
C GLY A 248 3.31 16.80 -24.07
N LYS A 249 4.24 15.86 -24.21
CA LYS A 249 4.00 14.43 -23.94
C LYS A 249 3.85 14.09 -22.44
N LYS A 250 4.04 15.06 -21.52
CA LYS A 250 3.95 14.83 -20.07
C LYS A 250 2.52 14.75 -19.56
N LEU A 251 1.57 15.38 -20.27
CA LEU A 251 0.17 15.49 -19.87
C LEU A 251 -0.43 14.13 -19.47
N ASP A 252 -0.40 13.14 -20.37
CA ASP A 252 -1.04 11.85 -20.14
C ASP A 252 -0.42 11.11 -18.95
N ARG A 253 0.92 11.16 -18.83
CA ARG A 253 1.61 10.57 -17.69
C ARG A 253 1.22 11.23 -16.37
N THR A 254 1.08 12.55 -16.35
CA THR A 254 0.65 13.31 -15.17
C THR A 254 -0.81 13.00 -14.81
N VAL A 255 -1.70 12.92 -15.80
CA VAL A 255 -3.09 12.49 -15.62
C VAL A 255 -3.16 11.09 -15.00
N TRP A 256 -2.41 10.12 -15.55
CA TRP A 256 -2.39 8.75 -15.03
C TRP A 256 -1.88 8.67 -13.59
N ASN A 257 -0.74 9.31 -13.31
CA ASN A 257 -0.12 9.27 -11.99
C ASN A 257 -1.03 9.87 -10.91
N LEU A 258 -1.68 11.00 -11.20
CA LEU A 258 -2.61 11.63 -10.26
C LEU A 258 -3.88 10.80 -10.08
N SER A 259 -4.48 10.32 -11.18
CA SER A 259 -5.71 9.52 -11.13
C SER A 259 -5.55 8.19 -10.40
N THR A 260 -4.31 7.69 -10.29
CA THR A 260 -3.99 6.42 -9.62
C THR A 260 -3.18 6.56 -8.35
N PHE A 261 -2.93 7.79 -7.89
CA PHE A 261 -2.11 8.04 -6.70
C PHE A 261 -2.63 7.29 -5.46
N HIS A 262 -3.94 7.34 -5.22
CA HIS A 262 -4.53 6.60 -4.10
C HIS A 262 -4.28 5.09 -4.22
N ALA A 263 -4.50 4.50 -5.40
CA ALA A 263 -4.28 3.07 -5.62
C ALA A 263 -2.79 2.70 -5.46
N TYR A 264 -1.88 3.58 -5.85
CA TYR A 264 -0.44 3.44 -5.63
C TYR A 264 -0.12 3.38 -4.13
N VAL A 265 -0.64 4.32 -3.33
CA VAL A 265 -0.41 4.30 -1.87
C VAL A 265 -0.98 3.04 -1.25
N SER A 266 -2.23 2.68 -1.55
CA SER A 266 -2.85 1.47 -0.99
C SER A 266 -2.08 0.20 -1.34
N TYR A 267 -1.59 0.09 -2.58
CA TYR A 267 -0.76 -1.03 -3.00
C TYR A 267 0.54 -1.11 -2.17
N HIS A 268 1.23 0.00 -1.97
CA HIS A 268 2.50 0.02 -1.22
C HIS A 268 2.32 -0.16 0.29
N VAL A 269 1.19 0.28 0.85
CA VAL A 269 0.81 -0.03 2.24
C VAL A 269 0.70 -1.54 2.43
N LYS A 270 -0.07 -2.22 1.55
CA LYS A 270 -0.19 -3.69 1.60
C LYS A 270 1.11 -4.42 1.34
N CYS A 271 1.96 -3.89 0.44
CA CYS A 271 3.29 -4.46 0.23
C CYS A 271 4.19 -4.30 1.48
N SER A 272 4.09 -3.18 2.19
CA SER A 272 4.82 -2.91 3.43
C SER A 272 4.36 -3.84 4.56
N GLU A 273 3.05 -4.05 4.69
CA GLU A 273 2.46 -5.02 5.62
C GLU A 273 3.02 -6.44 5.35
N GLY A 274 2.96 -6.91 4.11
CA GLY A 274 3.51 -8.22 3.72
C GLY A 274 5.03 -8.35 3.93
N PHE A 275 5.77 -7.26 3.76
CA PHE A 275 7.19 -7.21 4.07
C PHE A 275 7.44 -7.33 5.58
N MET A 276 6.66 -6.64 6.40
CA MET A 276 6.72 -6.75 7.86
C MET A 276 6.39 -8.17 8.32
N HIS A 277 5.38 -8.83 7.74
CA HIS A 277 5.11 -10.25 7.99
C HIS A 277 6.33 -11.13 7.72
N THR A 278 7.03 -10.90 6.61
CA THR A 278 8.23 -11.66 6.26
C THR A 278 9.38 -11.44 7.25
N ARG A 279 9.58 -10.20 7.71
CA ARG A 279 10.59 -9.89 8.75
C ARG A 279 10.24 -10.54 10.10
N MET A 280 8.97 -10.49 10.50
CA MET A 280 8.51 -11.13 11.73
C MET A 280 8.72 -12.65 11.70
N ARG A 281 8.37 -13.32 10.59
CA ARG A 281 8.63 -14.77 10.43
C ARG A 281 10.10 -15.13 10.58
N ARG A 282 11.00 -14.43 9.88
CA ARG A 282 12.46 -14.64 10.01
C ARG A 282 12.96 -14.40 11.44
N ARG A 283 12.37 -13.43 12.14
CA ARG A 283 12.72 -13.16 13.54
C ARG A 283 12.29 -14.30 14.44
N VAL A 284 11.09 -14.83 14.25
CA VAL A 284 10.56 -16.00 14.97
C VAL A 284 11.40 -17.24 14.70
N GLU A 285 11.72 -17.54 13.44
CA GLU A 285 12.63 -18.65 13.07
C GLU A 285 13.98 -18.55 13.81
N SER A 286 14.57 -17.36 13.85
CA SER A 286 15.81 -17.10 14.58
C SER A 286 15.67 -17.31 16.10
N LEU A 287 14.50 -17.03 16.68
CA LEU A 287 14.23 -17.27 18.10
C LEU A 287 14.01 -18.76 18.39
N ILE A 288 13.29 -19.47 17.51
CA ILE A 288 13.12 -20.93 17.59
C ILE A 288 14.49 -21.63 17.56
N GLN A 289 15.37 -21.26 16.64
CA GLN A 289 16.73 -21.80 16.57
C GLN A 289 17.56 -21.50 17.83
N ALA A 290 17.33 -20.37 18.48
CA ALA A 290 17.98 -20.07 19.76
C ALA A 290 17.42 -20.93 20.89
N LEU A 291 16.10 -21.14 20.91
CA LEU A 291 15.41 -21.99 21.87
C LEU A 291 15.83 -23.46 21.73
N ASP A 292 15.93 -23.98 20.51
CA ASP A 292 16.35 -25.35 20.25
C ASP A 292 17.79 -25.60 20.72
N ARG A 293 18.69 -24.64 20.52
CA ARG A 293 20.06 -24.70 21.05
C ARG A 293 20.14 -24.67 22.58
N ALA A 294 19.12 -24.12 23.24
CA ALA A 294 19.05 -24.05 24.69
C ALA A 294 18.45 -25.31 25.33
N LYS A 295 17.89 -26.24 24.54
CA LYS A 295 17.43 -27.53 25.06
C LYS A 295 18.64 -28.33 25.58
N PRO A 296 18.63 -28.81 26.83
CA PRO A 296 19.72 -29.63 27.34
C PRO A 296 19.86 -30.89 26.49
N GLY A 297 21.07 -31.18 26.02
CA GLY A 297 21.33 -32.33 25.16
C GLY A 297 20.86 -33.62 25.84
N GLY A 298 20.07 -34.42 25.12
CA GLY A 298 20.02 -35.85 25.42
C GLY A 298 21.45 -36.40 25.29
N GLU A 299 21.82 -37.25 26.24
CA GLU A 299 23.17 -37.80 26.45
C GLU A 299 23.97 -38.01 25.14
N GLU A 300 25.20 -37.50 25.15
CA GLU A 300 26.15 -37.60 24.03
C GLU A 300 26.37 -39.06 23.61
N LYS A 301 26.07 -39.40 22.35
CA LYS A 301 26.84 -40.42 21.63
C LYS A 301 27.89 -39.72 20.76
N LYS A 302 29.15 -39.81 21.21
CA LYS A 302 30.38 -39.32 20.57
C LYS A 302 30.50 -39.69 19.08
N LYS A 303 30.96 -38.72 18.27
CA LYS A 303 31.93 -38.75 17.13
C LYS A 303 31.55 -37.64 16.11
N SER A 304 32.42 -36.87 15.44
CA SER A 304 33.88 -36.67 15.32
C SER A 304 34.10 -35.31 14.58
N PRO A 305 35.33 -34.76 14.47
CA PRO A 305 35.55 -33.40 13.98
C PRO A 305 35.73 -33.36 12.46
N ASN A 306 34.69 -33.00 11.71
CA ASN A 306 34.80 -32.40 10.38
C ASN A 306 33.41 -32.06 9.81
N SER A 307 33.05 -30.77 9.76
CA SER A 307 32.44 -30.21 8.56
C SER A 307 32.51 -28.68 8.57
N ARG A 308 33.25 -28.17 7.58
CA ARG A 308 33.19 -26.78 7.13
C ARG A 308 31.79 -26.51 6.55
N SER A 309 31.21 -25.34 6.82
CA SER A 309 31.01 -24.33 5.78
C SER A 309 30.41 -23.05 6.36
N PHE A 310 31.18 -21.97 6.26
CA PHE A 310 30.60 -20.63 6.13
C PHE A 310 29.98 -20.56 4.73
N LYS A 311 28.68 -20.26 4.63
CA LYS A 311 28.11 -19.71 3.39
C LYS A 311 27.79 -18.25 3.62
N ARG A 312 28.64 -17.43 3.00
CA ARG A 312 28.39 -16.03 2.61
C ARG A 312 27.18 -16.04 1.66
N LEU A 313 26.25 -15.10 1.84
CA LEU A 313 25.27 -14.77 0.80
C LEU A 313 25.47 -13.28 0.49
N ASP A 314 25.85 -13.07 -0.76
CA ASP A 314 26.31 -11.80 -1.33
C ASP A 314 25.19 -10.76 -1.45
N LEU A 315 25.64 -9.51 -1.37
CA LEU A 315 24.92 -8.28 -1.65
C LEU A 315 24.35 -8.30 -3.07
N TYR A 316 23.06 -8.04 -3.24
CA TYR A 316 22.53 -7.12 -4.26
C TYR A 316 21.11 -6.71 -3.81
N GLY A 317 20.97 -5.49 -3.28
CA GLY A 317 19.68 -4.93 -2.84
C GLY A 317 19.69 -4.09 -1.56
N ILE A 318 20.85 -3.84 -0.95
CA ILE A 318 20.96 -3.21 0.38
C ILE A 318 21.01 -1.67 0.34
N VAL A 319 21.24 -1.04 -0.80
CA VAL A 319 21.62 0.40 -0.82
C VAL A 319 20.44 1.38 -0.80
N MET A 320 19.19 0.96 -1.02
CA MET A 320 18.02 1.85 -0.80
C MET A 320 17.23 1.56 0.48
N VAL A 321 17.58 0.49 1.21
CA VAL A 321 16.85 0.03 2.40
C VAL A 321 17.43 0.61 3.70
N LEU A 322 18.58 1.29 3.61
CA LEU A 322 19.35 1.71 4.79
C LEU A 322 18.97 3.07 5.37
N GLU A 323 18.34 4.00 4.66
CA GLU A 323 17.96 5.29 5.26
C GLU A 323 16.67 5.21 6.10
N PHE A 324 15.70 4.38 5.71
CA PHE A 324 14.49 4.20 6.53
C PHE A 324 14.70 3.18 7.68
N CYS A 325 15.71 2.30 7.57
CA CYS A 325 16.05 1.36 8.64
C CYS A 325 17.02 1.94 9.69
N PHE A 326 17.56 3.15 9.51
CA PHE A 326 18.60 3.69 10.41
C PHE A 326 18.09 4.18 11.77
N ASN A 327 16.77 4.31 11.98
CA ASN A 327 16.21 4.59 13.32
C ASN A 327 15.63 3.38 14.05
N ILE A 328 15.75 2.17 13.48
CA ILE A 328 15.28 0.93 14.13
C ILE A 328 16.33 -0.17 13.96
N HIS A 329 17.57 0.09 14.41
CA HIS A 329 18.58 -0.96 14.56
C HIS A 329 19.61 -0.65 15.66
N ALA A 330 19.36 -1.16 16.86
CA ALA A 330 20.43 -1.57 17.78
C ALA A 330 19.86 -2.56 18.81
N SER A 331 19.95 -3.87 18.55
CA SER A 331 19.89 -4.93 19.59
C SER A 331 19.92 -6.36 19.03
N LYS A 332 21.11 -6.96 19.00
CA LYS A 332 21.47 -8.39 19.02
C LYS A 332 22.98 -8.37 19.36
N THR A 333 23.62 -9.12 20.26
CA THR A 333 23.31 -10.30 21.08
C THR A 333 24.46 -10.45 22.10
N SER A 334 24.21 -11.13 23.24
CA SER A 334 25.16 -11.86 24.11
C SER A 334 26.45 -11.18 24.64
N ALA A 335 26.56 -11.14 25.98
CA ALA A 335 27.55 -10.39 26.78
C ALA A 335 29.04 -10.68 26.49
N CYS A 336 29.45 -11.91 26.12
CA CYS A 336 30.87 -12.18 25.83
C CYS A 336 31.37 -11.60 24.49
N GLN A 337 30.48 -11.34 23.53
CA GLN A 337 30.88 -10.70 22.25
C GLN A 337 30.92 -9.18 22.35
N LEU A 338 30.36 -8.58 23.41
CA LEU A 338 30.33 -7.14 23.61
C LEU A 338 31.70 -6.59 24.03
N CYS A 339 32.48 -7.32 24.84
CA CYS A 339 33.81 -6.85 25.27
C CYS A 339 34.82 -6.78 24.12
N ASN A 340 34.79 -7.75 23.20
CA ASN A 340 35.70 -7.76 22.04
C ASN A 340 35.34 -6.72 20.97
N LEU A 341 34.10 -6.26 20.91
CA LEU A 341 33.64 -5.24 19.97
C LEU A 341 33.83 -3.80 20.48
N LEU A 342 34.17 -3.61 21.76
CA LEU A 342 34.32 -2.29 22.41
C LEU A 342 35.76 -1.99 22.88
N SER A 343 36.73 -2.87 22.63
CA SER A 343 38.14 -2.71 23.04
C SER A 343 38.32 -2.32 24.52
N LEU A 344 37.58 -2.98 25.43
CA LEU A 344 37.77 -2.85 26.88
C LEU A 344 38.59 -4.05 27.41
N ASP A 345 39.50 -3.78 28.34
CA ASP A 345 40.38 -4.80 28.93
C ASP A 345 39.60 -5.75 29.86
N CYS A 346 39.64 -7.06 29.57
CA CYS A 346 38.85 -8.10 30.24
C CYS A 346 39.49 -8.66 31.51
N SER A 347 40.51 -8.01 32.04
CA SER A 347 41.31 -8.46 33.18
C SER A 347 40.54 -8.52 34.52
N HIS A 348 39.32 -7.97 34.60
CA HIS A 348 38.50 -7.97 35.82
C HIS A 348 37.31 -8.95 35.85
N ILE A 349 37.04 -9.70 34.78
CA ILE A 349 35.94 -10.70 34.79
C ILE A 349 36.52 -12.08 35.18
N GLY A 350 36.86 -12.22 36.46
CA GLY A 350 37.27 -13.49 37.05
C GLY A 350 36.09 -14.46 37.20
N ALA A 351 36.26 -15.65 36.60
CA ALA A 351 35.70 -16.96 36.96
C ALA A 351 34.20 -17.07 37.31
N PHE A 352 33.35 -17.34 36.30
CA PHE A 352 32.09 -18.05 36.54
C PHE A 352 32.38 -19.55 36.73
N SER A 353 32.54 -19.94 37.99
CA SER A 353 32.61 -21.32 38.47
C SER A 353 31.27 -22.07 38.29
N LYS A 354 31.37 -23.39 38.30
CA LYS A 354 30.45 -24.46 37.87
C LYS A 354 29.09 -24.61 38.57
N ASP A 355 28.64 -23.67 39.40
CA ASP A 355 27.41 -23.84 40.19
C ASP A 355 26.35 -22.76 39.88
N THR A 356 25.70 -22.85 38.71
CA THR A 356 24.50 -22.03 38.47
C THR A 356 23.31 -22.58 39.24
N ASN A 357 22.96 -21.85 40.31
CA ASN A 357 21.81 -21.95 41.20
C ASN A 357 20.54 -22.53 40.53
N LEU A 358 19.96 -23.59 41.12
CA LEU A 358 18.77 -24.29 40.63
C LEU A 358 17.56 -23.34 40.45
N ALA A 359 17.48 -22.29 41.27
CA ALA A 359 16.44 -21.25 41.17
C ALA A 359 16.51 -20.50 39.83
N PHE A 360 17.70 -20.20 39.33
CA PHE A 360 17.89 -19.50 38.04
C PHE A 360 17.35 -20.32 36.86
N LYS A 361 17.59 -21.65 36.87
CA LYS A 361 17.09 -22.56 35.84
C LYS A 361 15.56 -22.70 35.88
N LEU A 362 14.97 -22.73 37.07
CA LEU A 362 13.52 -22.82 37.25
C LEU A 362 12.82 -21.55 36.77
N VAL A 363 13.36 -20.38 37.12
CA VAL A 363 12.87 -19.07 36.66
C VAL A 363 12.91 -18.99 35.15
N LEU A 364 14.04 -19.35 34.53
CA LEU A 364 14.16 -19.33 33.07
C LEU A 364 13.15 -20.25 32.37
N LYS A 365 12.83 -21.40 32.99
CA LYS A 365 11.85 -22.37 32.48
C LYS A 365 10.42 -21.83 32.54
N ASN A 366 10.05 -21.16 33.63
CA ASN A 366 8.75 -20.47 33.77
C ASN A 366 8.63 -19.30 32.78
N CYS A 367 9.70 -18.52 32.61
CA CYS A 367 9.75 -17.44 31.63
C CYS A 367 9.51 -17.93 30.20
N ILE A 368 10.09 -19.08 29.83
CA ILE A 368 9.91 -19.71 28.52
C ILE A 368 8.48 -20.24 28.36
N SER A 369 7.85 -20.75 29.42
CA SER A 369 6.46 -21.21 29.40
C SER A 369 5.50 -20.05 29.14
N ASN A 370 5.63 -18.96 29.89
CA ASN A 370 4.80 -17.76 29.74
C ASN A 370 4.96 -17.12 28.35
N PHE A 371 6.18 -17.13 27.80
CA PHE A 371 6.46 -16.65 26.45
C PHE A 371 5.79 -17.51 25.36
N LYS A 372 5.83 -18.83 25.50
CA LYS A 372 5.15 -19.75 24.56
C LYS A 372 3.63 -19.60 24.60
N GLU A 373 3.08 -19.36 25.78
CA GLU A 373 1.65 -19.19 25.96
C GLU A 373 1.17 -17.83 25.43
N GLY A 374 1.94 -16.75 25.60
CA GLY A 374 1.67 -15.47 24.93
C GLY A 374 1.79 -15.56 23.40
N PHE A 375 2.69 -16.42 22.89
CA PHE A 375 2.83 -16.70 21.46
C PHE A 375 1.63 -17.48 20.89
N MET A 376 0.97 -18.34 21.66
CA MET A 376 -0.26 -19.03 21.26
C MET A 376 -1.41 -18.06 20.97
N PHE A 377 -1.55 -16.99 21.75
CA PHE A 377 -2.56 -15.93 21.53
C PHE A 377 -2.20 -14.99 20.37
N LEU A 378 -0.95 -15.03 19.91
CA LEU A 378 -0.47 -14.35 18.69
C LEU A 378 -0.50 -15.28 17.46
N ASN A 379 -0.83 -16.57 17.64
CA ASN A 379 -0.88 -17.57 16.58
C ASN A 379 -2.32 -17.77 16.11
N LEU A 380 -2.55 -17.72 14.80
CA LEU A 380 -3.89 -17.82 14.18
C LEU A 380 -4.32 -19.27 13.91
N ASP A 381 -3.63 -20.28 14.45
CA ASP A 381 -3.92 -21.69 14.18
C ASP A 381 -5.18 -22.25 14.88
N GLY A 382 -6.04 -21.38 15.44
CA GLY A 382 -7.30 -21.74 16.12
C GLY A 382 -8.54 -21.01 15.58
N LEU A 383 -8.60 -20.76 14.26
CA LEU A 383 -9.69 -20.03 13.62
C LEU A 383 -10.91 -20.92 13.32
N GLU A 384 -11.89 -20.94 14.21
CA GLU A 384 -13.29 -21.23 13.86
C GLU A 384 -14.17 -20.00 14.12
N GLY A 385 -14.91 -19.55 13.10
CA GLY A 385 -15.81 -18.39 13.20
C GLY A 385 -15.13 -17.04 12.93
N ARG A 386 -15.85 -16.11 12.27
CA ARG A 386 -15.36 -14.82 11.76
C ARG A 386 -15.13 -13.75 12.85
N THR A 387 -14.51 -14.11 13.95
CA THR A 387 -14.10 -13.16 14.99
C THR A 387 -12.76 -13.59 15.56
N ALA A 388 -11.70 -12.85 15.23
CA ALA A 388 -10.43 -12.92 15.93
C ALA A 388 -10.39 -11.79 16.97
N THR A 389 -10.58 -12.12 18.24
CA THR A 389 -10.20 -11.22 19.34
C THR A 389 -8.72 -11.41 19.62
N PHE A 390 -7.93 -10.42 19.23
CA PHE A 390 -6.50 -10.32 19.48
C PHE A 390 -6.29 -9.91 20.95
N ASP A 391 -6.09 -10.89 21.85
CA ASP A 391 -5.97 -10.62 23.29
C ASP A 391 -4.55 -10.14 23.67
N MET A 392 -4.27 -8.88 23.31
CA MET A 392 -3.01 -8.19 23.61
C MET A 392 -2.81 -7.87 25.09
N HIS A 393 -3.89 -7.86 25.88
CA HIS A 393 -3.81 -7.61 27.33
C HIS A 393 -3.15 -8.80 28.05
N ASN A 394 -3.55 -10.02 27.68
CA ASN A 394 -2.97 -11.25 28.22
C ASN A 394 -1.46 -11.38 27.88
N ALA A 395 -1.03 -10.91 26.71
CA ALA A 395 0.39 -10.88 26.33
C ALA A 395 1.21 -9.87 27.17
N TYR A 396 0.60 -8.73 27.52
CA TYR A 396 1.22 -7.72 28.38
C TYR A 396 1.32 -8.16 29.84
N ASP A 397 0.26 -8.77 30.39
CA ASP A 397 0.24 -9.30 31.76
C ASP A 397 1.29 -10.39 31.97
N LYS A 398 1.49 -11.25 30.96
CA LYS A 398 2.55 -12.28 31.00
C LYS A 398 3.96 -11.69 30.92
N ALA A 399 4.15 -10.56 30.24
CA ALA A 399 5.42 -9.83 30.27
C ALA A 399 5.66 -9.13 31.62
N PHE A 400 4.60 -8.70 32.32
CA PHE A 400 4.69 -8.16 33.67
C PHE A 400 5.05 -9.23 34.70
N ALA A 401 4.42 -10.41 34.63
CA ALA A 401 4.76 -11.56 35.46
C ALA A 401 6.23 -11.99 35.27
N TRP A 402 6.73 -11.91 34.04
CA TRP A 402 8.12 -12.23 33.70
C TRP A 402 9.13 -11.29 34.38
N GLU A 403 8.87 -9.98 34.37
CA GLU A 403 9.74 -8.99 35.02
C GLU A 403 9.76 -9.16 36.54
N THR A 404 8.62 -9.54 37.12
CA THR A 404 8.45 -9.82 38.55
C THR A 404 9.26 -11.05 38.98
N ASP A 405 9.18 -12.14 38.21
CA ASP A 405 9.91 -13.38 38.47
C ASP A 405 11.44 -13.21 38.36
N LEU A 406 11.91 -12.42 37.38
CA LEU A 406 13.33 -12.10 37.22
C LEU A 406 13.87 -11.26 38.39
N SER A 407 13.08 -10.28 38.84
CA SER A 407 13.45 -9.37 39.94
C SER A 407 13.46 -10.09 41.30
N ALA A 408 12.47 -10.96 41.57
CA ALA A 408 12.36 -11.71 42.82
C ALA A 408 13.54 -12.69 43.04
N ASN A 409 14.18 -13.14 41.97
CA ASN A 409 15.26 -14.14 42.03
C ASN A 409 16.67 -13.55 41.87
N LYS A 410 16.82 -12.21 42.01
CA LYS A 410 18.10 -11.47 41.93
C LYS A 410 18.91 -11.77 40.64
N VAL A 411 18.20 -12.05 39.56
CA VAL A 411 18.80 -12.29 38.25
C VAL A 411 19.04 -10.94 37.57
N ALA A 412 20.18 -10.31 37.89
CA ALA A 412 20.53 -9.01 37.32
C ALA A 412 20.97 -9.16 35.85
N ILE A 413 20.02 -8.97 34.94
CA ILE A 413 20.29 -8.79 33.51
C ILE A 413 19.72 -7.43 33.11
N ASP A 414 20.43 -6.37 33.50
CA ASP A 414 20.02 -4.97 33.29
C ASP A 414 19.65 -4.69 31.82
N LEU A 415 20.29 -5.40 30.88
CA LEU A 415 20.04 -5.30 29.45
C LEU A 415 18.73 -5.96 28.97
N VAL A 416 18.24 -6.99 29.67
CA VAL A 416 16.96 -7.68 29.37
C VAL A 416 15.82 -6.91 30.03
N LEU A 417 16.00 -6.48 31.28
CA LEU A 417 15.04 -5.61 31.97
C LEU A 417 14.86 -4.29 31.23
N ALA A 418 15.93 -3.64 30.74
CA ALA A 418 15.83 -2.43 29.92
C ALA A 418 15.07 -2.65 28.60
N ARG A 419 15.13 -3.86 28.01
CA ARG A 419 14.40 -4.17 26.76
C ARG A 419 12.95 -4.53 27.00
N ILE A 420 12.65 -5.23 28.09
CA ILE A 420 11.28 -5.47 28.55
C ILE A 420 10.63 -4.13 28.89
N LYS A 421 11.33 -3.27 29.65
CA LYS A 421 10.90 -1.90 29.94
C LYS A 421 10.65 -1.09 28.68
N LYS A 422 11.56 -1.09 27.69
CA LYS A 422 11.35 -0.40 26.41
C LYS A 422 10.15 -0.94 25.62
N TRP A 423 9.91 -2.25 25.63
CA TRP A 423 8.73 -2.85 25.01
C TRP A 423 7.44 -2.46 25.75
N LYS A 424 7.47 -2.42 27.09
CA LYS A 424 6.36 -1.95 27.93
C LYS A 424 6.12 -0.45 27.79
N ASP A 425 7.15 0.38 27.58
CA ASP A 425 7.02 1.81 27.33
C ASP A 425 6.34 2.06 25.98
N VAL A 426 6.76 1.34 24.93
CA VAL A 426 6.10 1.38 23.61
C VAL A 426 4.65 0.91 23.69
N PHE A 427 4.39 -0.16 24.46
CA PHE A 427 3.04 -0.67 24.67
C PHE A 427 2.17 0.26 25.53
N SER A 428 2.74 0.87 26.58
CA SER A 428 2.04 1.82 27.45
C SER A 428 1.72 3.10 26.69
N VAL A 429 2.59 3.54 25.78
CA VAL A 429 2.28 4.64 24.84
C VAL A 429 1.18 4.23 23.85
N ALA A 430 1.18 3.00 23.34
CA ALA A 430 0.12 2.49 22.47
C ALA A 430 -1.24 2.34 23.19
N MET A 431 -1.24 1.86 24.44
CA MET A 431 -2.42 1.75 25.30
C MET A 431 -2.92 3.11 25.78
N ALA A 432 -2.03 4.04 26.14
CA ALA A 432 -2.41 5.40 26.47
C ALA A 432 -2.97 6.14 25.25
N ALA A 433 -2.41 5.91 24.06
CA ALA A 433 -2.98 6.41 22.81
C ALA A 433 -4.35 5.80 22.52
N ALA A 434 -4.54 4.50 22.76
CA ALA A 434 -5.84 3.83 22.64
C ALA A 434 -6.87 4.32 23.67
N GLY A 435 -6.48 4.50 24.94
CA GLY A 435 -7.35 5.03 25.99
C GLY A 435 -7.73 6.51 25.77
N VAL A 436 -6.81 7.34 25.28
CA VAL A 436 -7.12 8.73 24.86
C VAL A 436 -8.07 8.75 23.65
N LEU A 437 -8.02 7.74 22.78
CA LEU A 437 -8.95 7.56 21.64
C LEU A 437 -10.31 7.00 22.09
N GLU A 438 -10.37 6.23 23.18
CA GLU A 438 -11.62 5.72 23.77
C GLU A 438 -12.34 6.79 24.61
N ASP A 439 -11.61 7.58 25.41
CA ASP A 439 -12.14 8.69 26.22
C ASP A 439 -12.60 9.91 25.37
N SER A 440 -12.23 9.95 24.09
CA SER A 440 -12.65 11.00 23.14
C SER A 440 -13.86 10.61 22.28
N LEU A 441 -14.43 9.43 22.51
CA LEU A 441 -15.74 9.02 21.97
C LEU A 441 -16.85 9.48 22.94
N PRO A 442 -17.93 10.13 22.46
CA PRO A 442 -19.07 10.42 23.34
C PRO A 442 -19.70 9.12 23.83
N ILE A 443 -19.98 9.04 25.13
CA ILE A 443 -20.67 7.92 25.76
C ILE A 443 -22.05 7.76 25.08
N PRO A 444 -22.40 6.58 24.54
CA PRO A 444 -23.73 6.34 23.99
C PRO A 444 -24.76 6.35 25.14
N GLU A 445 -25.86 7.11 24.97
CA GLU A 445 -27.08 6.92 25.79
C GLU A 445 -27.78 5.59 25.49
#